data_AF-A0A529STQ3-F1
#
_entry.id   AF-A0A529STQ3-F1
#
_cell.length_a   1.000
_cell.length_b   1.000
_cell.length_c   1.000
_cell.angle_alpha   90.00
_cell.angle_beta   90.00
_cell.angle_gamma   90.00
#
_symmetry.space_group_name_H-M   'P 1'
#
loop_
_entity.id
_entity.type
_entity.pdbx_description
1 polymer ?
#
loop_
_entity_poly.entity_id
_entity_poly.type
_entity_poly.pdbx_seq_one_letter_code
_entity_poly.pdbx_strand_id
1 'polypeptide(L)'
;VGLVVVFVALIAWLFNAAADPHEQWLSTPHVFLYLGGMIVAVLLYFQALRPATRLQQSFRDTLLPMIFGFVRDVRYQHGVRPNSFDRMPRETVAAFNRQSFDDVISGRYEDFPLELYEAKLWEGSGKSETTAFKGVIVAFETIEPFPGTLVAARKAGKVAHFFRGMFASKMQELSSGVEDLDDTYELRTDNVE
;
A
#
# COMPACT_ATOMS: atom_id res chain seq x y z
N VAL A 1 -17.78 -16.09 -17.36
CA VAL A 1 -18.72 -14.98 -17.70
C VAL A 1 -19.37 -15.18 -19.07
N GLY A 2 -18.62 -15.35 -20.16
CA GLY A 2 -19.21 -15.52 -21.52
C GLY A 2 -20.27 -16.63 -21.64
N LEU A 3 -20.03 -17.81 -21.07
CA LEU A 3 -21.00 -18.91 -21.04
C LEU A 3 -22.31 -18.56 -20.30
N VAL A 4 -22.24 -17.76 -19.24
CA VAL A 4 -23.44 -17.32 -18.50
C VAL A 4 -24.27 -16.36 -19.34
N VAL A 5 -23.61 -15.45 -20.08
CA VAL A 5 -24.30 -14.54 -21.00
C VAL A 5 -25.01 -15.31 -22.11
N VAL A 6 -24.35 -16.31 -22.70
CA VAL A 6 -24.96 -17.19 -23.72
C VAL A 6 -26.14 -17.96 -23.13
N PHE A 7 -25.99 -18.53 -21.94
CA PHE A 7 -27.07 -19.25 -21.27
C PHE A 7 -28.29 -18.35 -20.99
N VAL A 8 -28.07 -17.16 -20.43
CA VAL A 8 -29.13 -16.17 -20.16
C VAL A 8 -29.82 -15.76 -21.46
N ALA A 9 -29.07 -15.53 -22.54
CA ALA A 9 -29.63 -15.16 -23.84
C ALA A 9 -30.50 -16.29 -24.44
N LEU A 10 -30.07 -17.55 -24.32
CA LEU A 10 -30.82 -18.71 -24.82
C LEU A 10 -32.12 -18.93 -24.04
N ILE A 11 -32.09 -18.80 -22.71
CA ILE A 11 -33.29 -18.94 -21.87
C ILE A 11 -34.25 -17.76 -22.10
N ALA A 12 -33.72 -16.53 -22.26
CA ALA A 12 -34.53 -15.36 -22.61
C ALA A 12 -35.21 -15.55 -23.98
N TRP A 13 -34.48 -16.05 -24.98
CA TRP A 13 -35.06 -16.36 -26.29
C TRP A 13 -36.16 -17.41 -26.20
N LEU A 14 -35.99 -18.45 -25.38
CA LEU A 14 -37.00 -19.48 -25.16
C LEU A 14 -38.26 -18.92 -24.48
N PHE A 15 -38.09 -18.09 -23.45
CA PHE A 15 -39.21 -17.39 -22.81
C PHE A 15 -39.94 -16.49 -23.80
N ASN A 16 -39.19 -15.80 -24.67
CA ASN A 16 -39.77 -14.94 -25.69
C ASN A 16 -40.53 -15.73 -26.77
N ALA A 17 -40.07 -16.92 -27.12
CA ALA A 17 -40.74 -17.80 -28.08
C ALA A 17 -42.09 -18.34 -27.58
N ALA A 18 -42.27 -18.42 -26.25
CA ALA A 18 -43.50 -18.85 -25.60
C ALA A 18 -44.35 -17.68 -25.05
N ALA A 19 -43.89 -16.43 -25.19
CA ALA A 19 -44.53 -15.25 -24.61
C ALA A 19 -45.59 -14.64 -25.54
N ASP A 20 -46.63 -14.07 -24.94
CA ASP A 20 -47.63 -13.26 -25.63
C ASP A 20 -46.97 -12.00 -26.24
N PRO A 21 -47.39 -11.49 -27.43
CA PRO A 21 -46.70 -10.39 -28.12
C PRO A 21 -46.56 -9.09 -27.32
N HIS A 22 -47.38 -8.90 -26.28
CA HIS A 22 -47.34 -7.72 -25.42
C HIS A 22 -46.36 -7.82 -24.24
N GLU A 23 -45.80 -9.00 -23.96
CA GLU A 23 -44.92 -9.25 -22.81
C GLU A 23 -43.50 -9.71 -23.21
N GLN A 24 -43.13 -9.50 -24.47
CA GLN A 24 -41.85 -9.92 -25.02
C GLN A 24 -40.68 -9.19 -24.35
N TRP A 25 -39.62 -9.95 -24.02
CA TRP A 25 -38.34 -9.50 -23.44
C TRP A 25 -38.34 -8.87 -22.03
N LEU A 26 -39.48 -8.34 -21.58
CA LEU A 26 -39.61 -7.55 -20.34
C LEU A 26 -40.58 -8.16 -19.32
N SER A 27 -41.14 -9.35 -19.59
CA SER A 27 -42.00 -10.01 -18.61
C SER A 27 -41.27 -10.33 -17.31
N THR A 28 -42.04 -10.51 -16.23
CA THR A 28 -41.51 -10.81 -14.89
C THR A 28 -40.46 -11.95 -14.88
N PRO A 29 -40.63 -13.06 -15.63
CA PRO A 29 -39.60 -14.10 -15.77
C PRO A 29 -38.27 -13.61 -16.38
N HIS A 30 -38.29 -12.71 -17.37
CA HIS A 30 -37.08 -12.17 -17.99
C HIS A 30 -36.29 -11.31 -17.00
N VAL A 31 -36.98 -10.47 -16.23
CA VAL A 31 -36.34 -9.60 -15.23
C VAL A 31 -35.62 -10.44 -14.17
N PHE A 32 -36.26 -11.50 -13.65
CA PHE A 32 -35.63 -12.41 -12.70
C PHE A 32 -34.44 -13.17 -13.32
N LEU A 33 -34.55 -13.59 -14.58
CA LEU A 33 -33.47 -14.25 -15.31
C LEU A 33 -32.26 -13.33 -15.48
N TYR A 34 -32.47 -12.07 -15.89
CA TYR A 34 -31.38 -11.11 -16.06
C TYR A 34 -30.72 -10.76 -14.72
N LEU A 35 -31.51 -10.51 -13.68
CA LEU A 35 -30.99 -10.20 -12.35
C LEU A 35 -30.19 -11.38 -11.78
N GLY A 36 -30.73 -12.59 -11.87
CA GLY A 36 -30.03 -13.81 -11.46
C GLY A 36 -28.76 -14.06 -12.27
N GLY A 37 -28.84 -13.90 -13.59
CA GLY A 37 -27.69 -14.01 -14.50
C GLY A 37 -26.59 -13.01 -14.18
N MET A 38 -26.94 -11.76 -13.87
CA MET A 38 -26.01 -10.72 -13.46
C MET A 38 -25.32 -11.08 -12.13
N ILE A 39 -26.07 -11.53 -11.12
CA ILE A 39 -25.50 -11.94 -9.83
C ILE A 39 -24.49 -13.09 -10.03
N VAL A 40 -24.87 -14.12 -10.80
CA VAL A 40 -23.99 -15.27 -11.10
C VAL A 40 -22.75 -14.82 -11.89
N ALA A 41 -22.91 -13.92 -12.86
CA ALA A 41 -21.79 -13.39 -13.63
C ALA A 41 -20.80 -12.60 -12.76
N VAL A 42 -21.30 -11.77 -11.84
CA VAL A 42 -20.50 -11.01 -10.88
C VAL A 42 -19.75 -11.95 -9.93
N LEU A 43 -20.43 -12.95 -9.36
CA LEU A 43 -19.79 -13.94 -8.49
C LEU A 43 -18.68 -14.73 -9.21
N LEU A 44 -18.94 -15.19 -10.44
CA LEU A 44 -17.94 -15.91 -11.24
C LEU A 44 -16.78 -15.01 -11.66
N TYR A 45 -17.05 -13.73 -11.96
CA TYR A 45 -16.00 -12.76 -12.25
C TYR A 45 -15.04 -12.60 -11.06
N PHE A 46 -15.59 -12.34 -9.87
CA PHE A 46 -14.77 -12.25 -8.66
C PHE A 46 -14.04 -13.56 -8.34
N GLN A 47 -14.68 -14.71 -8.55
CA GLN A 47 -14.05 -16.01 -8.34
C GLN A 47 -12.91 -16.28 -9.34
N ALA A 48 -13.05 -15.84 -10.59
CA ALA A 48 -12.02 -15.94 -11.62
C ALA A 48 -10.82 -15.00 -11.38
N LEU A 49 -11.01 -13.90 -10.64
CA LEU A 49 -9.92 -12.99 -10.25
C LEU A 49 -9.10 -13.46 -9.03
N ARG A 50 -9.68 -14.34 -8.19
CA ARG A 50 -8.96 -14.94 -7.04
C ARG A 50 -7.66 -15.64 -7.41
N PRO A 51 -7.56 -16.45 -8.48
CA PRO A 51 -6.28 -17.06 -8.84
C PRO A 51 -5.24 -16.04 -9.33
N ALA A 52 -5.65 -14.97 -10.02
CA ALA A 52 -4.71 -13.93 -10.48
C ALA A 52 -4.08 -13.18 -9.30
N THR A 53 -4.89 -12.83 -8.30
CA THR A 53 -4.41 -12.18 -7.06
C THR A 53 -3.51 -13.11 -6.24
N ARG A 54 -3.87 -14.40 -6.12
CA ARG A 54 -3.01 -15.42 -5.49
C ARG A 54 -1.69 -15.63 -6.23
N LEU A 55 -1.72 -15.62 -7.57
CA LEU A 55 -0.53 -15.77 -8.40
C LEU A 55 0.40 -14.57 -8.24
N GLN A 56 -0.13 -13.36 -8.27
CA GLN A 56 0.64 -12.14 -8.01
C GLN A 56 1.29 -12.17 -6.62
N GLN A 57 0.55 -12.60 -5.60
CA GLN A 57 1.08 -12.76 -4.25
C GLN A 57 2.17 -13.83 -4.19
N SER A 58 1.95 -15.00 -4.79
CA SER A 58 2.96 -16.08 -4.85
C SER A 58 4.22 -15.68 -5.63
N PHE A 59 4.09 -14.87 -6.69
CA PHE A 59 5.23 -14.29 -7.39
C PHE A 59 6.00 -13.33 -6.49
N ARG A 60 5.32 -12.49 -5.71
CA ARG A 60 5.97 -11.61 -4.71
C ARG A 60 6.68 -12.45 -3.64
N ASP A 61 6.01 -13.46 -3.08
CA ASP A 61 6.55 -14.39 -2.09
C ASP A 61 7.82 -15.10 -2.59
N THR A 62 7.93 -15.36 -3.89
CA THR A 62 9.05 -16.11 -4.48
C THR A 62 10.17 -15.20 -4.98
N LEU A 63 9.83 -14.12 -5.68
CA LEU A 63 10.81 -13.24 -6.33
C LEU A 63 11.44 -12.26 -5.35
N LEU A 64 10.68 -11.74 -4.38
CA LEU A 64 11.23 -10.78 -3.43
C LEU A 64 12.38 -11.39 -2.62
N PRO A 65 12.27 -12.60 -2.01
CA PRO A 65 13.41 -13.20 -1.32
C PRO A 65 14.62 -13.46 -2.22
N MET A 66 14.42 -13.76 -3.50
CA MET A 66 15.52 -13.97 -4.45
C MET A 66 16.25 -12.66 -4.79
N ILE A 67 15.50 -11.57 -5.00
CA ILE A 67 16.07 -10.23 -5.22
C ILE A 67 16.76 -9.73 -3.94
N PHE A 68 16.19 -10.05 -2.78
CA PHE A 68 16.75 -9.75 -1.46
C PHE A 68 17.68 -10.85 -0.94
N GLY A 69 18.33 -11.63 -1.80
CA GLY A 69 19.25 -12.70 -1.39
C GLY A 69 20.46 -12.25 -0.57
N PHE A 70 20.71 -10.94 -0.47
CA PHE A 70 21.70 -10.33 0.41
C PHE A 70 21.22 -10.18 1.87
N VAL A 71 19.93 -10.40 2.12
CA VAL A 71 19.29 -10.38 3.43
C VAL A 71 19.10 -11.82 3.89
N ARG A 72 19.52 -12.15 5.11
CA ARG A 72 19.28 -13.44 5.76
C ARG A 72 17.88 -13.47 6.38
N ASP A 73 17.30 -14.66 6.51
CA ASP A 73 16.00 -14.88 7.17
C ASP A 73 14.86 -14.02 6.61
N VAL A 74 14.82 -13.84 5.29
CA VAL A 74 13.80 -13.02 4.61
C VAL A 74 12.41 -13.57 4.87
N ARG A 75 11.52 -12.69 5.33
CA ARG A 75 10.08 -12.93 5.46
C ARG A 75 9.31 -11.85 4.75
N TYR A 76 8.37 -12.26 3.92
CA TYR A 76 7.41 -11.37 3.28
C TYR A 76 6.04 -11.48 3.98
N GLN A 77 5.38 -10.34 4.16
CA GLN A 77 4.03 -10.22 4.69
C GLN A 77 3.27 -9.14 3.92
N HIS A 78 1.97 -9.31 3.79
CA HIS A 78 1.09 -8.36 3.09
C HIS A 78 0.01 -7.81 4.04
N GLY A 79 -0.21 -6.50 4.04
CA GLY A 79 -1.27 -5.87 4.84
C GLY A 79 -0.99 -5.80 6.33
N VAL A 80 0.24 -6.09 6.77
CA VAL A 80 0.62 -6.17 8.20
C VAL A 80 1.35 -4.90 8.63
N ARG A 81 1.13 -4.46 9.87
CA ARG A 81 1.88 -3.36 10.49
C ARG A 81 3.34 -3.80 10.76
N PRO A 82 4.36 -3.12 10.21
CA PRO A 82 5.78 -3.42 10.47
C PRO A 82 6.19 -3.09 11.91
N ASN A 83 7.18 -3.79 12.44
CA ASN A 83 7.63 -3.59 13.83
C ASN A 83 8.42 -2.29 14.01
N SER A 84 9.17 -1.87 13.01
CA SER A 84 9.94 -0.63 12.99
C SER A 84 9.04 0.61 12.99
N PHE A 85 7.79 0.49 12.54
CA PHE A 85 6.90 1.65 12.41
C PHE A 85 6.60 2.31 13.76
N ASP A 86 6.42 1.52 14.81
CA ASP A 86 6.12 2.03 16.16
C ASP A 86 7.34 2.62 16.87
N ARG A 87 8.54 2.33 16.34
CA ARG A 87 9.82 2.80 16.88
C ARG A 87 10.29 4.10 16.23
N MET A 88 9.69 4.49 15.10
CA MET A 88 9.99 5.78 14.50
C MET A 88 9.54 6.89 15.45
N PRO A 89 10.41 7.88 15.74
CA PRO A 89 10.02 9.03 16.53
C PRO A 89 8.78 9.66 15.91
N ARG A 90 7.77 9.99 16.71
CA ARG A 90 6.52 10.57 16.21
C ARG A 90 6.77 11.90 15.51
N GLU A 91 7.86 12.55 15.86
CA GLU A 91 8.38 13.78 15.26
C GLU A 91 8.86 13.58 13.82
N THR A 92 9.21 12.34 13.44
CA THR A 92 9.67 11.97 12.07
C THR A 92 8.54 11.51 11.16
N VAL A 93 7.35 11.29 11.71
CA VAL A 93 6.18 10.86 10.95
C VAL A 93 5.16 11.99 10.99
N ALA A 94 4.65 12.42 9.84
CA ALA A 94 3.77 13.58 9.77
C ALA A 94 2.52 13.36 10.60
N ALA A 95 1.77 14.43 10.91
CA ALA A 95 0.45 14.23 11.50
C ALA A 95 -0.38 13.31 10.59
N PHE A 96 -0.83 12.18 11.14
CA PHE A 96 -1.71 11.24 10.46
C PHE A 96 -2.69 10.65 11.49
N ASN A 97 -3.89 10.31 11.03
CA ASN A 97 -4.89 9.61 11.83
C ASN A 97 -5.29 8.26 11.21
N ARG A 98 -4.80 7.98 9.99
CA ARG A 98 -5.03 6.74 9.25
C ARG A 98 -3.73 6.26 8.62
N GLN A 99 -3.57 4.95 8.56
CA GLN A 99 -2.38 4.30 8.03
C GLN A 99 -2.74 2.98 7.34
N SER A 100 -1.98 2.62 6.32
CA SER A 100 -2.03 1.33 5.63
C SER A 100 -0.64 0.92 5.18
N PHE A 101 -0.39 -0.39 5.22
CA PHE A 101 0.86 -1.01 4.79
C PHE A 101 0.54 -2.08 3.77
N ASP A 102 1.26 -2.11 2.66
CA ASP A 102 1.00 -3.05 1.56
C ASP A 102 1.94 -4.24 1.67
N ASP A 103 3.13 -4.13 1.09
CA ASP A 103 4.17 -5.15 1.15
C ASP A 103 5.15 -4.85 2.29
N VAL A 104 5.46 -5.86 3.10
CA VAL A 104 6.46 -5.80 4.18
C VAL A 104 7.47 -6.93 4.00
N ILE A 105 8.74 -6.56 3.89
CA ILE A 105 9.87 -7.47 3.80
C ILE A 105 10.71 -7.27 5.05
N SER A 106 10.93 -8.33 5.82
CA SER A 106 11.78 -8.30 7.02
C SER A 106 12.90 -9.32 6.90
N GLY A 107 14.01 -9.10 7.58
CA GLY A 107 15.13 -10.05 7.62
C GLY A 107 16.32 -9.47 8.38
N ARG A 108 17.52 -9.96 8.05
CA ARG A 108 18.79 -9.48 8.62
C ARG A 108 19.79 -9.14 7.53
N TYR A 109 20.36 -7.94 7.55
CA TYR A 109 21.46 -7.54 6.67
C TYR A 109 22.71 -7.31 7.52
N GLU A 110 23.81 -8.01 7.26
CA GLU A 110 25.05 -7.93 8.08
C GLU A 110 24.78 -8.06 9.60
N ASP A 111 23.90 -8.98 9.97
CA ASP A 111 23.41 -9.18 11.34
C ASP A 111 22.57 -8.04 11.94
N PHE A 112 22.18 -7.03 11.15
CA PHE A 112 21.21 -5.99 11.55
C PHE A 112 19.78 -6.36 11.15
N PRO A 113 18.79 -6.26 12.06
CA PRO A 113 17.39 -6.28 11.68
C PRO A 113 17.09 -5.23 10.61
N LEU A 114 16.49 -5.70 9.52
CA LEU A 114 16.07 -4.89 8.38
C LEU A 114 14.56 -5.09 8.17
N GLU A 115 13.84 -3.98 7.97
CA GLU A 115 12.47 -3.98 7.46
C GLU A 115 12.35 -3.00 6.28
N LEU A 116 11.73 -3.44 5.19
CA LEU A 116 11.39 -2.63 4.02
C LEU A 116 9.90 -2.76 3.73
N TYR A 117 9.18 -1.66 3.63
CA TYR A 117 7.74 -1.72 3.40
C TYR A 117 7.16 -0.49 2.70
N GLU A 118 6.05 -0.70 2.00
CA GLU A 118 5.24 0.41 1.47
C GLU A 118 4.27 0.90 2.55
N ALA A 119 4.30 2.21 2.82
CA ALA A 119 3.41 2.87 3.78
C ALA A 119 2.61 3.99 3.10
N LYS A 120 1.34 4.09 3.50
CA LYS A 120 0.43 5.18 3.15
C LYS A 120 -0.16 5.75 4.43
N LEU A 121 0.04 7.04 4.66
CA LEU A 121 -0.42 7.78 5.83
C LEU A 121 -1.30 8.94 5.37
N TRP A 122 -2.42 9.13 6.07
CA TRP A 122 -3.40 10.15 5.75
C TRP A 122 -3.81 10.93 7.00
N GLU A 123 -4.17 12.19 6.79
CA GLU A 123 -4.76 13.07 7.78
C GLU A 123 -6.17 13.50 7.33
N GLY A 124 -7.10 13.61 8.28
CA GLY A 124 -8.48 14.03 8.02
C GLY A 124 -9.45 12.86 7.85
N SER A 125 -10.63 13.12 7.30
CA SER A 125 -11.65 12.09 7.08
C SER A 125 -12.54 12.40 5.90
N GLY A 126 -12.91 11.37 5.13
CA GLY A 126 -13.83 11.51 4.00
C GLY A 126 -13.31 12.48 2.94
N LYS A 127 -14.04 13.57 2.70
CA LYS A 127 -13.72 14.54 1.63
C LYS A 127 -12.55 15.48 1.96
N SER A 128 -12.12 15.57 3.22
CA SER A 128 -10.95 16.36 3.63
C SER A 128 -9.70 15.52 3.85
N GLU A 129 -9.72 14.25 3.42
CA GLU A 129 -8.57 13.35 3.55
C GLU A 129 -7.40 13.85 2.68
N THR A 130 -6.28 14.14 3.33
CA THR A 130 -5.05 14.56 2.66
C THR A 130 -3.99 13.49 2.87
N THR A 131 -3.24 13.17 1.81
CA THR A 131 -2.13 12.22 1.91
C THR A 131 -0.95 12.90 2.60
N ALA A 132 -0.60 12.45 3.79
CA ALA A 132 0.56 12.91 4.52
C ALA A 132 1.82 12.25 3.96
N PHE A 133 1.81 10.93 3.79
CA PHE A 133 2.93 10.17 3.25
C PHE A 133 2.45 9.04 2.34
N LYS A 134 3.18 8.80 1.24
CA LYS A 134 3.02 7.61 0.41
C LYS A 134 4.37 7.25 -0.21
N GLY A 135 4.94 6.14 0.21
CA GLY A 135 6.25 5.73 -0.26
C GLY A 135 6.74 4.45 0.39
N VAL A 136 8.01 4.14 0.11
CA VAL A 136 8.74 3.01 0.71
C VAL A 136 9.54 3.52 1.90
N ILE A 137 9.47 2.79 3.01
CA ILE A 137 10.30 3.01 4.19
C ILE A 137 11.26 1.83 4.30
N VAL A 138 12.53 2.15 4.54
CA VAL A 138 13.56 1.17 4.85
C VAL A 138 14.08 1.49 6.25
N ALA A 139 13.99 0.51 7.15
CA ALA A 139 14.40 0.63 8.53
C ALA A 139 15.52 -0.37 8.82
N PHE A 140 16.62 0.15 9.35
CA PHE A 140 17.74 -0.62 9.89
C PHE A 140 17.89 -0.28 11.37
N GLU A 141 18.26 -1.26 12.17
CA GLU A 141 18.75 -1.01 13.53
C GLU A 141 20.24 -0.67 13.50
N THR A 142 20.64 0.31 14.30
CA THR A 142 22.05 0.69 14.47
C THR A 142 22.72 -0.22 15.51
N ILE A 143 24.04 -0.46 15.36
CA ILE A 143 24.85 -1.17 16.38
C ILE A 143 24.81 -0.40 17.70
N GLU A 144 25.01 0.90 17.60
CA GLU A 144 25.08 1.82 18.73
C GLU A 144 23.92 2.81 18.60
N PRO A 145 23.08 2.96 19.65
CA PRO A 145 22.01 3.94 19.63
C PRO A 145 22.60 5.35 19.65
N PHE A 146 22.07 6.22 18.79
CA PHE A 146 22.40 7.64 18.85
C PHE A 146 21.64 8.29 20.02
N PRO A 147 22.31 9.08 20.88
CA PRO A 147 21.61 9.85 21.90
C PRO A 147 20.79 10.94 21.19
N GLY A 148 19.48 10.73 21.05
CA GLY A 148 18.56 11.64 20.37
C GLY A 148 18.13 11.17 18.99
N THR A 149 17.63 12.10 18.19
CA THR A 149 17.08 11.89 16.85
C THR A 149 17.80 12.80 15.87
N LEU A 150 18.54 12.20 14.92
CA LEU A 150 19.08 12.90 13.76
C LEU A 150 18.19 12.67 12.55
N VAL A 151 17.86 13.76 11.85
CA VAL A 151 17.06 13.76 10.64
C VAL A 151 17.89 14.35 9.52
N ALA A 152 18.00 13.61 8.42
CA ALA A 152 18.57 14.11 7.17
C ALA A 152 17.49 14.16 6.09
N ALA A 153 17.04 15.37 5.74
CA ALA A 153 16.02 15.58 4.72
C ALA A 153 16.65 16.21 3.49
N ARG A 154 16.39 15.69 2.29
CA ARG A 154 16.91 16.30 1.06
C ARG A 154 16.32 17.70 0.88
N LYS A 155 17.15 18.72 0.62
CA LYS A 155 16.72 20.11 0.41
C LYS A 155 15.83 20.27 -0.82
N ALA A 156 15.99 19.43 -1.82
CA ALA A 156 15.25 19.47 -3.09
C ALA A 156 14.36 18.24 -3.32
N GLY A 157 13.24 18.44 -4.02
CA GLY A 157 12.33 17.38 -4.45
C GLY A 157 10.99 17.36 -3.70
N LYS A 158 10.09 16.46 -4.13
CA LYS A 158 8.71 16.37 -3.61
C LYS A 158 8.63 16.05 -2.11
N VAL A 159 9.65 15.39 -1.58
CA VAL A 159 9.72 14.98 -0.17
C VAL A 159 10.25 16.09 0.75
N ALA A 160 10.90 17.12 0.19
CA ALA A 160 11.47 18.22 0.98
C ALA A 160 10.38 18.99 1.76
N HIS A 161 9.23 19.27 1.14
CA HIS A 161 8.12 19.95 1.80
C HIS A 161 7.48 19.09 2.90
N PHE A 162 7.41 17.77 2.70
CA PHE A 162 6.92 16.84 3.71
C PHE A 162 7.79 16.90 4.96
N PHE A 163 9.12 16.78 4.79
CA PHE A 163 10.05 16.81 5.92
C PHE A 163 10.13 18.19 6.60
N ARG A 164 10.18 19.29 5.85
CA ARG A 164 10.20 20.65 6.46
C ARG A 164 9.00 20.95 7.35
N GLY A 165 7.81 20.42 7.01
CA GLY A 165 6.61 20.60 7.82
C GLY A 165 6.61 19.79 9.14
N MET A 166 7.29 18.65 9.17
CA MET A 166 7.33 17.78 10.35
C MET A 166 8.31 18.26 11.42
N PHE A 167 9.48 18.74 11.01
CA PHE A 167 10.59 19.01 11.93
C PHE A 167 10.67 20.44 12.47
N ALA A 168 9.75 21.30 12.06
CA ALA A 168 9.81 22.73 12.33
C ALA A 168 9.74 23.14 13.81
N SER A 169 9.24 22.27 14.71
CA SER A 169 8.88 22.73 16.07
C SER A 169 9.87 22.40 17.20
N LYS A 170 10.80 21.45 17.05
CA LYS A 170 11.65 20.98 18.17
C LYS A 170 13.10 20.63 17.85
N MET A 171 13.49 20.60 16.58
CA MET A 171 14.84 20.18 16.18
C MET A 171 15.68 21.36 15.69
N GLN A 172 16.93 21.41 16.13
CA GLN A 172 17.92 22.40 15.76
C GLN A 172 18.62 22.00 14.46
N GLU A 173 18.93 22.96 13.60
CA GLU A 173 19.70 22.71 12.38
C GLU A 173 21.16 22.40 12.73
N LEU A 174 21.73 21.42 12.06
CA LEU A 174 23.11 20.95 12.24
C LEU A 174 23.85 21.02 10.90
N SER A 175 25.14 21.34 10.93
CA SER A 175 26.03 21.16 9.78
C SER A 175 26.85 19.88 10.00
N SER A 176 26.96 19.05 8.96
CA SER A 176 27.81 17.84 9.00
C SER A 176 29.30 18.15 8.95
N GLY A 177 29.65 19.38 8.53
CA GLY A 177 31.03 19.76 8.22
C GLY A 177 31.53 19.23 6.87
N VAL A 178 30.66 18.60 6.08
CA VAL A 178 30.94 18.11 4.72
C VAL A 178 30.08 18.89 3.73
N GLU A 179 30.73 19.73 2.92
CA GLU A 179 30.06 20.66 1.99
C GLU A 179 29.04 19.97 1.08
N ASP A 180 29.40 18.84 0.47
CA ASP A 180 28.50 18.08 -0.42
C ASP A 180 27.21 17.60 0.29
N LEU A 181 27.30 17.22 1.56
CA LEU A 181 26.15 16.77 2.35
C LEU A 181 25.30 17.96 2.78
N ASP A 182 25.93 19.02 3.25
CA ASP A 182 25.25 20.23 3.71
C ASP A 182 24.55 20.96 2.55
N ASP A 183 25.06 20.87 1.33
CA ASP A 183 24.40 21.40 0.13
C ASP A 183 23.19 20.57 -0.30
N THR A 184 23.24 19.26 -0.09
CA THR A 184 22.19 18.34 -0.57
C THR A 184 21.09 18.11 0.47
N TYR A 185 21.44 18.13 1.75
CA TYR A 185 20.57 17.74 2.87
C TYR A 185 20.46 18.86 3.90
N GLU A 186 19.27 18.97 4.48
CA GLU A 186 18.98 19.71 5.69
C GLU A 186 19.06 18.70 6.85
N LEU A 187 20.04 18.92 7.73
CA LEU A 187 20.26 18.06 8.90
C LEU A 187 19.67 18.74 10.13
N ARG A 188 18.89 18.00 10.90
CA ARG A 188 18.28 18.51 12.13
C ARG A 188 18.39 17.49 13.25
N THR A 189 18.65 17.94 14.47
CA THR A 189 18.79 17.08 15.64
C THR A 189 18.08 17.67 16.86
N ASP A 190 17.62 16.81 17.77
CA ASP A 190 17.18 17.20 19.12
C ASP A 190 18.30 17.09 20.17
N ASN A 191 19.46 16.51 19.80
CA ASN A 191 20.67 16.45 20.59
C ASN A 191 21.88 16.96 19.78
N VAL A 192 22.45 18.10 20.22
CA VAL A 192 23.54 18.80 19.52
C VAL A 192 24.92 18.43 20.09
N GLU A 193 24.96 17.84 21.28
CA GLU A 193 26.17 17.35 21.95
C GLU A 193 26.55 15.93 21.50
#